data_AF-A0A1I1U2B0-F1
#
_entry.id   AF-A0A1I1U2B0-F1
#
_cell.length_a   1.000
_cell.length_b   1.000
_cell.length_c   1.000
_cell.angle_alpha   90.00
_cell.angle_beta   90.00
_cell.angle_gamma   90.00
#
_symmetry.space_group_name_H-M   'P 1'
#
loop_
_entity.id
_entity.type
_entity.pdbx_description
1 polymer ?
#
loop_
_entity_poly.entity_id
_entity_poly.type
_entity_poly.pdbx_seq_one_letter_code
_entity_poly.pdbx_strand_id
1 'polypeptide(L)'
;MFGREHQIVTGLNDAKNSYIDTSLYDYTTGNGFPAMADLNDWDGNAAKPTFNDKKSGSDVVAKQKAAYFTARFNVIDDLHVITGGRYNDWHVEGEAYSKVQDASDKEFIPYLGAVYQITPQLMAYSSYTETFLSQKELDINDDILKPVTGKSKEIGLKSKFFDSQLITSFAYFDIEQVNLAIPDPLTTTPENTKDQHRYINADGINSNGFELELAGELYANLQVRVN
;
A
#
# COMPACT_ATOMS: atom_id res chain seq x y z
N MET A 1 -25.90 -20.78 12.85
CA MET A 1 -27.05 -21.32 12.07
C MET A 1 -26.71 -22.74 11.63
N PHE A 2 -27.70 -23.66 11.60
CA PHE A 2 -27.55 -25.10 11.29
C PHE A 2 -26.78 -25.97 12.30
N GLY A 3 -26.69 -25.58 13.58
CA GLY A 3 -25.95 -26.36 14.61
C GLY A 3 -24.43 -26.33 14.45
N ARG A 4 -23.92 -25.57 13.48
CA ARG A 4 -22.48 -25.36 13.22
C ARG A 4 -21.98 -24.12 13.95
N GLU A 5 -20.74 -24.17 14.40
CA GLU A 5 -20.03 -23.01 14.96
C GLU A 5 -19.73 -22.01 13.83
N HIS A 6 -19.89 -20.72 14.08
CA HIS A 6 -19.53 -19.65 13.16
C HIS A 6 -18.75 -18.62 13.95
N GLN A 7 -17.70 -18.07 13.35
CA GLN A 7 -16.81 -17.12 14.02
C GLN A 7 -17.05 -15.74 13.41
N ILE A 8 -17.27 -14.74 14.26
CA ILE A 8 -17.39 -13.34 13.85
C ILE A 8 -16.38 -12.54 14.65
N VAL A 9 -15.59 -11.74 13.94
CA VAL A 9 -14.69 -10.75 14.50
C VAL A 9 -15.18 -9.39 14.03
N THR A 10 -15.20 -8.42 14.93
CA THR A 10 -15.46 -7.02 14.61
C THR A 10 -14.51 -6.14 15.39
N GLY A 11 -14.20 -4.96 14.87
CA GLY A 11 -13.36 -4.01 15.57
C GLY A 11 -13.51 -2.60 15.03
N LEU A 12 -13.07 -1.66 15.86
CA LEU A 12 -12.97 -0.24 15.55
C LEU A 12 -11.49 0.16 15.65
N ASN A 13 -11.08 1.09 14.80
CA ASN A 13 -9.72 1.63 14.77
C ASN A 13 -9.79 3.15 14.68
N ASP A 14 -9.00 3.83 15.51
CA ASP A 14 -8.76 5.27 15.43
C ASP A 14 -7.25 5.46 15.49
N ALA A 15 -6.69 6.15 14.51
CA ALA A 15 -5.26 6.39 14.37
C ALA A 15 -5.03 7.85 13.99
N LYS A 16 -4.03 8.46 14.63
CA LYS A 16 -3.53 9.79 14.29
C LYS A 16 -2.03 9.69 14.10
N ASN A 17 -1.56 10.09 12.93
CA ASN A 17 -0.15 10.30 12.65
C ASN A 17 0.09 11.79 12.46
N SER A 18 1.10 12.33 13.11
CA SER A 18 1.47 13.74 12.94
C SER A 18 2.97 13.85 12.90
N TYR A 19 3.49 14.65 11.97
CA TYR A 19 4.90 14.95 11.91
C TYR A 19 5.11 16.45 11.69
N ILE A 20 6.15 16.95 12.34
CA ILE A 20 6.67 18.29 12.10
C ILE A 20 8.13 18.09 11.71
N ASP A 21 8.50 18.60 10.55
CA ASP A 21 9.87 18.64 10.09
C ASP A 21 10.32 20.09 9.83
N THR A 22 11.62 20.29 9.79
CA THR A 22 12.20 21.56 9.40
C THR A 22 13.43 21.28 8.57
N SER A 23 13.44 21.83 7.37
CA SER A 23 14.58 21.82 6.47
C SER A 23 15.33 23.15 6.52
N LEU A 24 16.66 23.04 6.47
CA LEU A 24 17.61 24.16 6.39
C LEU A 24 18.25 24.17 5.00
N TYR A 25 17.47 23.99 3.94
CA TYR A 25 18.02 24.11 2.58
C TYR A 25 18.70 25.47 2.41
N ASP A 26 19.90 25.44 1.86
CA ASP A 26 20.62 26.64 1.40
C ASP A 26 20.70 26.58 -0.13
N TYR A 27 19.64 27.05 -0.78
CA TYR A 27 19.57 27.17 -2.23
C TYR A 27 20.61 28.16 -2.78
N THR A 28 21.12 29.06 -1.95
CA THR A 28 22.16 30.03 -2.34
C THR A 28 23.57 29.43 -2.42
N THR A 29 23.85 28.35 -1.69
CA THR A 29 25.15 27.65 -1.70
C THR A 29 25.05 26.17 -2.08
N GLY A 30 24.31 25.84 -3.13
CA GLY A 30 24.27 24.47 -3.65
C GLY A 30 23.59 23.47 -2.70
N ASN A 31 22.45 23.86 -2.12
CA ASN A 31 21.68 23.07 -1.14
C ASN A 31 22.45 22.71 0.13
N GLY A 32 23.34 23.60 0.59
CA GLY A 32 24.20 23.36 1.75
C GLY A 32 25.53 22.67 1.42
N PHE A 33 25.76 22.36 0.14
CA PHE A 33 26.99 21.78 -0.38
C PHE A 33 27.59 22.73 -1.43
N PRO A 34 28.27 23.81 -1.00
CA PRO A 34 28.91 24.71 -1.93
C PRO A 34 29.92 23.96 -2.79
N ALA A 35 29.96 24.29 -4.07
CA ALA A 35 30.90 23.68 -5.00
C ALA A 35 32.34 23.89 -4.50
N MET A 36 33.13 22.81 -4.48
CA MET A 36 34.56 22.93 -4.24
C MET A 36 35.22 23.64 -5.41
N ALA A 37 36.24 24.45 -5.10
CA ALA A 37 37.12 24.99 -6.12
C ALA A 37 37.81 23.86 -6.90
N ASP A 38 38.29 24.17 -8.11
CA ASP A 38 39.14 23.24 -8.86
C ASP A 38 40.32 22.81 -8.00
N LEU A 39 40.67 21.52 -8.04
CA LEU A 39 41.70 20.94 -7.19
C LEU A 39 43.08 21.57 -7.42
N ASN A 40 43.36 22.08 -8.63
CA ASN A 40 44.62 22.74 -8.95
C ASN A 40 44.74 24.13 -8.30
N ASP A 41 43.61 24.78 -8.01
CA ASP A 41 43.51 26.11 -7.40
C ASP A 41 43.08 26.06 -5.93
N TRP A 42 42.93 24.85 -5.37
CA TRP A 42 42.39 24.68 -4.02
C TRP A 42 43.43 25.03 -2.95
N ASP A 43 43.11 26.02 -2.12
CA ASP A 43 43.96 26.53 -1.03
C ASP A 43 43.79 25.78 0.30
N GLY A 44 43.07 24.65 0.29
CA GLY A 44 42.74 23.88 1.48
C GLY A 44 41.53 24.42 2.26
N ASN A 45 40.93 25.54 1.84
CA ASN A 45 39.73 26.08 2.46
C ASN A 45 38.48 25.68 1.67
N ALA A 46 37.50 25.11 2.36
CA ALA A 46 36.21 24.80 1.76
C ALA A 46 35.25 25.97 1.99
N ALA A 47 34.55 26.39 0.94
CA ALA A 47 33.42 27.31 1.10
C ALA A 47 32.42 26.70 2.10
N LYS A 48 31.90 27.54 3.00
CA LYS A 48 30.90 27.11 3.98
C LYS A 48 29.52 27.53 3.50
N PRO A 49 28.49 26.70 3.73
CA PRO A 49 27.12 27.13 3.52
C PRO A 49 26.77 28.28 4.46
N THR A 50 25.86 29.14 4.02
CA THR A 50 25.44 30.34 4.74
C THR A 50 24.12 30.15 5.48
N PHE A 51 23.26 29.24 5.01
CA PHE A 51 21.94 28.93 5.58
C PHE A 51 21.06 30.18 5.77
N ASN A 52 21.12 31.12 4.83
CA ASN A 52 20.37 32.38 4.90
C ASN A 52 18.91 32.26 4.41
N ASP A 53 18.55 31.15 3.77
CA ASP A 53 17.19 30.92 3.27
C ASP A 53 16.19 30.71 4.41
N LYS A 54 14.92 31.02 4.13
CA LYS A 54 13.84 30.80 5.11
C LYS A 54 13.75 29.31 5.43
N LYS A 55 13.58 28.99 6.71
CA LYS A 55 13.19 27.66 7.15
C LYS A 55 11.95 27.22 6.38
N SER A 56 12.04 26.08 5.75
CA SER A 56 10.91 25.37 5.17
C SER A 56 10.70 24.09 5.96
N GLY A 57 9.61 23.39 5.73
CA GLY A 57 9.34 22.13 6.38
C GLY A 57 7.88 21.78 6.26
N SER A 58 7.47 20.85 7.11
CA SER A 58 6.13 20.31 7.10
C SER A 58 5.54 20.33 8.50
N ASP A 59 4.25 20.60 8.59
CA ASP A 59 3.41 20.31 9.75
C ASP A 59 2.15 19.64 9.20
N VAL A 60 2.08 18.32 9.33
CA VAL A 60 1.05 17.51 8.70
C VAL A 60 0.48 16.53 9.71
N VAL A 61 -0.85 16.43 9.70
CA VAL A 61 -1.62 15.53 10.54
C VAL A 61 -2.50 14.66 9.64
N ALA A 62 -2.31 13.34 9.72
CA ALA A 62 -3.20 12.35 9.12
C ALA A 62 -4.01 11.65 10.21
N LYS A 63 -5.32 11.52 9.99
CA LYS A 63 -6.25 10.80 10.87
C LYS A 63 -6.93 9.70 10.08
N GLN A 64 -7.16 8.57 10.74
CA GLN A 64 -7.88 7.45 10.17
C GLN A 64 -8.82 6.85 11.20
N LYS A 65 -10.08 6.71 10.84
CA LYS A 65 -11.07 5.94 11.58
C LYS A 65 -11.55 4.78 10.74
N ALA A 66 -11.74 3.62 11.33
CA ALA A 66 -12.26 2.50 10.61
C ALA A 66 -13.12 1.59 11.48
N ALA A 67 -14.06 0.92 10.84
CA ALA A 67 -14.81 -0.18 11.40
C ALA A 67 -14.63 -1.38 10.47
N TYR A 68 -14.42 -2.56 11.05
CA TYR A 68 -14.30 -3.78 10.27
C TYR A 68 -15.08 -4.92 10.89
N PHE A 69 -15.43 -5.87 10.04
CA PHE A 69 -15.96 -7.16 10.44
C PHE A 69 -15.45 -8.26 9.52
N THR A 70 -15.33 -9.45 10.07
CA THR A 70 -15.04 -10.69 9.33
C THR A 70 -15.87 -11.80 9.94
N ALA A 71 -16.61 -12.51 9.09
CA ALA A 71 -17.38 -13.67 9.46
C ALA A 71 -16.82 -14.90 8.73
N ARG A 72 -16.58 -15.98 9.46
CA ARG A 72 -16.24 -17.29 8.93
C ARG A 72 -17.39 -18.25 9.18
N PHE A 73 -17.95 -18.74 8.10
CA PHE A 73 -19.07 -19.67 8.07
C PHE A 73 -18.60 -21.08 7.74
N ASN A 74 -19.02 -22.04 8.55
CA ASN A 74 -18.89 -23.46 8.24
C ASN A 74 -20.12 -23.87 7.42
N VAL A 75 -19.98 -23.93 6.09
CA VAL A 75 -21.11 -24.22 5.17
C VAL A 75 -21.40 -25.72 5.17
N ILE A 76 -20.36 -26.52 4.96
CA ILE A 76 -20.31 -27.97 5.19
C ILE A 76 -19.04 -28.31 5.99
N ASP A 77 -18.82 -29.57 6.36
CA ASP A 77 -17.72 -29.95 7.26
C ASP A 77 -16.35 -29.55 6.69
N ASP A 78 -16.21 -29.72 5.38
CA ASP A 78 -14.97 -29.44 4.65
C ASP A 78 -14.96 -28.08 3.94
N LEU A 79 -16.03 -27.27 4.01
CA LEU A 79 -16.13 -25.98 3.31
C LEU A 79 -16.34 -24.82 4.28
N HIS A 80 -15.38 -23.92 4.29
CA HIS A 80 -15.45 -22.67 5.03
C HIS A 80 -15.53 -21.50 4.05
N VAL A 81 -16.47 -20.59 4.31
CA VAL A 81 -16.58 -19.32 3.57
C VAL A 81 -16.27 -18.19 4.54
N ILE A 82 -15.41 -17.27 4.12
CA ILE A 82 -15.02 -16.10 4.86
C ILE A 82 -15.52 -14.88 4.09
N THR A 83 -16.24 -13.99 4.77
CA THR A 83 -16.68 -12.72 4.20
C THR A 83 -16.48 -11.62 5.23
N GLY A 84 -16.09 -10.45 4.78
CA GLY A 84 -15.87 -9.32 5.64
C GLY A 84 -15.69 -8.05 4.86
N GLY A 85 -15.40 -7.00 5.60
CA GLY A 85 -14.93 -5.77 5.02
C GLY A 85 -14.50 -4.77 6.07
N ARG A 86 -13.82 -3.74 5.61
CA ARG A 86 -13.35 -2.61 6.41
C ARG A 86 -13.85 -1.32 5.76
N TYR A 87 -14.65 -0.57 6.50
CA TYR A 87 -14.94 0.81 6.15
C TYR A 87 -13.86 1.71 6.76
N ASN A 88 -13.22 2.54 5.94
CA ASN A 88 -12.12 3.41 6.33
C ASN A 88 -12.47 4.86 5.97
N ASP A 89 -12.35 5.76 6.95
CA ASP A 89 -12.49 7.21 6.81
C ASP A 89 -11.12 7.82 7.12
N TRP A 90 -10.46 8.32 6.09
CA TRP A 90 -9.10 8.86 6.16
C TRP A 90 -9.12 10.33 5.77
N HIS A 91 -8.32 11.13 6.48
CA HIS A 91 -8.14 12.55 6.17
C HIS A 91 -6.73 13.00 6.54
N VAL A 92 -6.12 13.81 5.68
CA VAL A 92 -4.87 14.51 5.94
C VAL A 92 -5.08 16.01 5.85
N GLU A 93 -4.49 16.75 6.78
CA GLU A 93 -4.50 18.21 6.83
C GLU A 93 -3.09 18.73 7.17
N GLY A 94 -2.75 19.94 6.71
CA GLY A 94 -1.53 20.64 7.08
C GLY A 94 -0.82 21.28 5.90
N GLU A 95 0.49 21.49 6.03
CA GLU A 95 1.34 22.05 4.99
C GLU A 95 2.65 21.28 4.93
N ALA A 96 3.12 20.95 3.73
CA ALA A 96 4.43 20.37 3.48
C ALA A 96 5.17 21.20 2.44
N TYR A 97 6.28 21.82 2.82
CA TYR A 97 7.10 22.66 1.94
C TYR A 97 6.28 23.72 1.18
N SER A 98 5.44 24.48 1.89
CA SER A 98 4.56 25.51 1.32
C SER A 98 3.47 24.97 0.39
N LYS A 99 3.21 23.65 0.42
CA LYS A 99 2.09 23.01 -0.26
C LYS A 99 1.07 22.52 0.76
N VAL A 100 -0.16 23.05 0.67
CA VAL A 100 -1.30 22.59 1.45
C VAL A 100 -1.44 21.07 1.25
N GLN A 101 -1.52 20.33 2.36
CA GLN A 101 -1.97 18.95 2.38
C GLN A 101 -3.42 18.99 2.86
N ASP A 102 -4.37 18.73 1.96
CA ASP A 102 -5.78 18.58 2.31
C ASP A 102 -6.37 17.52 1.38
N ALA A 103 -6.62 16.34 1.92
CA ALA A 103 -7.25 15.24 1.19
C ALA A 103 -8.06 14.38 2.15
N SER A 104 -9.14 13.79 1.65
CA SER A 104 -9.99 12.91 2.45
C SER A 104 -10.58 11.82 1.57
N ASP A 105 -10.66 10.60 2.10
CA ASP A 105 -11.24 9.46 1.40
C ASP A 105 -12.07 8.60 2.34
N LYS A 106 -13.13 8.02 1.78
CA LYS A 106 -14.02 7.09 2.47
C LYS A 106 -14.19 5.84 1.63
N GLU A 107 -13.56 4.76 2.05
CA GLU A 107 -13.48 3.53 1.26
C GLU A 107 -14.02 2.33 2.03
N PHE A 108 -14.76 1.48 1.32
CA PHE A 108 -15.16 0.17 1.82
C PHE A 108 -14.33 -0.90 1.12
N ILE A 109 -13.51 -1.59 1.91
CA ILE A 109 -12.60 -2.64 1.44
C ILE A 109 -13.25 -4.00 1.70
N PRO A 110 -13.76 -4.71 0.69
CA PRO A 110 -14.31 -6.04 0.87
C PRO A 110 -13.22 -7.11 1.06
N TYR A 111 -13.59 -8.18 1.75
CA TYR A 111 -12.80 -9.41 1.86
C TYR A 111 -13.72 -10.60 1.61
N LEU A 112 -13.39 -11.44 0.63
CA LEU A 112 -14.09 -12.69 0.36
C LEU A 112 -13.09 -13.83 0.25
N GLY A 113 -13.42 -14.98 0.82
CA GLY A 113 -12.58 -16.15 0.75
C GLY A 113 -13.40 -17.44 0.89
N ALA A 114 -12.89 -18.51 0.29
CA ALA A 114 -13.41 -19.85 0.46
C ALA A 114 -12.25 -20.81 0.65
N VAL A 115 -12.43 -21.79 1.51
CA VAL A 115 -11.45 -22.83 1.81
C VAL A 115 -12.18 -24.16 1.82
N TYR A 116 -11.72 -25.09 0.97
CA TYR A 116 -12.26 -26.43 0.85
C TYR A 116 -11.20 -27.48 1.20
N GLN A 117 -11.48 -28.31 2.19
CA GLN A 117 -10.63 -29.42 2.58
C GLN A 117 -10.89 -30.62 1.66
N ILE A 118 -9.95 -30.91 0.78
CA ILE A 118 -10.06 -32.04 -0.16
C ILE A 118 -9.70 -33.34 0.56
N THR A 119 -8.65 -33.30 1.38
CA THR A 119 -8.22 -34.41 2.25
C THR A 119 -7.72 -33.83 3.59
N PRO A 120 -7.44 -34.65 4.63
CA PRO A 120 -6.79 -34.16 5.85
C PRO A 120 -5.45 -33.46 5.63
N GLN A 121 -4.80 -33.65 4.48
CA GLN A 121 -3.49 -33.10 4.13
C GLN A 121 -3.55 -32.03 3.04
N LEU A 122 -4.62 -31.95 2.24
CA LEU A 122 -4.73 -31.07 1.08
C LEU A 122 -5.99 -30.21 1.17
N MET A 123 -5.81 -28.90 1.00
CA MET A 123 -6.90 -27.92 0.95
C MET A 123 -6.76 -27.04 -0.28
N ALA A 124 -7.89 -26.70 -0.90
CA ALA A 124 -7.98 -25.65 -1.90
C ALA A 124 -8.50 -24.37 -1.25
N TYR A 125 -8.11 -23.23 -1.78
CA TYR A 125 -8.67 -21.95 -1.38
C TYR A 125 -8.80 -21.02 -2.56
N SER A 126 -9.69 -20.04 -2.42
CA SER A 126 -9.75 -18.89 -3.31
C SER A 126 -10.10 -17.65 -2.49
N SER A 127 -9.60 -16.50 -2.90
CA SER A 127 -9.85 -15.24 -2.22
C SER A 127 -9.95 -14.07 -3.18
N TYR A 128 -10.73 -13.08 -2.76
CA TYR A 128 -10.80 -11.75 -3.33
C TYR A 128 -10.53 -10.74 -2.22
N THR A 129 -9.49 -9.93 -2.40
CA THR A 129 -9.09 -8.92 -1.43
C THR A 129 -8.84 -7.60 -2.13
N GLU A 130 -9.20 -6.50 -1.48
CA GLU A 130 -8.87 -5.16 -1.96
C GLU A 130 -7.93 -4.45 -0.98
N THR A 131 -7.18 -3.49 -1.51
CA THR A 131 -6.43 -2.48 -0.76
C THR A 131 -6.59 -1.14 -1.46
N PHE A 132 -6.38 -0.05 -0.74
CA PHE A 132 -6.39 1.27 -1.34
C PHE A 132 -5.26 2.14 -0.80
N LEU A 133 -4.90 3.16 -1.59
CA LEU A 133 -4.00 4.24 -1.21
C LEU A 133 -4.63 5.56 -1.63
N SER A 134 -4.91 6.41 -0.64
CA SER A 134 -5.35 7.79 -0.85
C SER A 134 -4.30 8.58 -1.63
N GLN A 135 -4.79 9.47 -2.48
CA GLN A 135 -3.96 10.32 -3.32
C GLN A 135 -4.41 11.78 -3.23
N LYS A 136 -3.58 12.71 -3.71
CA LYS A 136 -3.80 14.17 -3.57
C LYS A 136 -3.81 14.90 -4.91
N GLU A 137 -3.65 14.15 -5.98
CA GLU A 137 -3.57 14.60 -7.35
C GLU A 137 -4.95 15.08 -7.80
N LEU A 138 -4.97 16.27 -8.41
CA LEU A 138 -6.19 16.94 -8.85
C LEU A 138 -6.47 16.65 -10.33
N ASP A 139 -7.73 16.43 -10.66
CA ASP A 139 -8.21 16.32 -12.04
C ASP A 139 -8.45 17.70 -12.67
N ILE A 140 -8.88 17.73 -13.94
CA ILE A 140 -9.13 18.98 -14.69
C ILE A 140 -10.17 19.91 -14.05
N ASN A 141 -11.01 19.40 -13.14
CA ASN A 141 -12.05 20.15 -12.42
C ASN A 141 -11.61 20.58 -11.03
N ASP A 142 -10.34 20.36 -10.65
CA ASP A 142 -9.80 20.56 -9.30
C ASP A 142 -10.39 19.62 -8.24
N ASP A 143 -10.93 18.48 -8.66
CA ASP A 143 -11.35 17.42 -7.76
C ASP A 143 -10.19 16.44 -7.49
N ILE A 144 -10.08 15.96 -6.24
CA ILE A 144 -9.10 14.92 -5.90
C ILE A 144 -9.47 13.61 -6.60
N LEU A 145 -8.50 12.99 -7.25
CA LEU A 145 -8.69 11.69 -7.89
C LEU A 145 -9.06 10.61 -6.86
N LYS A 146 -9.94 9.68 -7.26
CA LYS A 146 -10.29 8.50 -6.45
C LYS A 146 -9.05 7.74 -6.00
N PRO A 147 -9.03 7.12 -4.82
CA PRO A 147 -7.89 6.35 -4.35
C PRO A 147 -7.40 5.29 -5.34
N VAL A 148 -6.09 5.07 -5.34
CA VAL A 148 -5.49 3.94 -6.04
C VAL A 148 -6.00 2.67 -5.38
N THR A 149 -6.64 1.78 -6.14
CA THR A 149 -7.20 0.53 -5.61
C THR A 149 -6.45 -0.66 -6.18
N GLY A 150 -5.94 -1.52 -5.31
CA GLY A 150 -5.37 -2.82 -5.68
C GLY A 150 -6.38 -3.93 -5.40
N LYS A 151 -6.75 -4.69 -6.41
CA LYS A 151 -7.67 -5.84 -6.32
C LYS A 151 -6.87 -7.10 -6.57
N SER A 152 -6.91 -8.06 -5.66
CA SER A 152 -6.26 -9.36 -5.81
C SER A 152 -7.29 -10.47 -5.85
N LYS A 153 -7.21 -11.31 -6.87
CA LYS A 153 -7.91 -12.58 -6.99
C LYS A 153 -6.86 -13.69 -6.91
N GLU A 154 -7.09 -14.65 -6.04
CA GLU A 154 -6.19 -15.78 -5.86
C GLU A 154 -6.97 -17.09 -5.81
N ILE A 155 -6.39 -18.14 -6.38
CA ILE A 155 -6.84 -19.51 -6.22
C ILE A 155 -5.62 -20.40 -6.04
N GLY A 156 -5.65 -21.29 -5.05
CA GLY A 156 -4.49 -22.10 -4.75
C GLY A 156 -4.81 -23.38 -3.99
N LEU A 157 -3.76 -24.17 -3.83
CA LEU A 157 -3.70 -25.40 -3.07
C LEU A 157 -2.68 -25.22 -1.95
N LYS A 158 -3.01 -25.70 -0.75
CA LYS A 158 -2.07 -25.84 0.36
C LYS A 158 -2.08 -27.29 0.81
N SER A 159 -0.89 -27.82 1.05
CA SER A 159 -0.72 -29.16 1.57
C SER A 159 0.14 -29.15 2.81
N LYS A 160 -0.11 -30.09 3.72
CA LYS A 160 0.68 -30.33 4.92
C LYS A 160 1.11 -31.79 4.99
N PHE A 161 2.38 -32.01 5.31
CA PHE A 161 3.01 -33.32 5.45
C PHE A 161 3.68 -33.44 6.83
N PHE A 162 3.98 -34.67 7.24
CA PHE A 162 4.73 -34.99 8.46
C PHE A 162 4.17 -34.28 9.71
N ASP A 163 2.87 -34.43 9.99
CA ASP A 163 2.18 -33.75 11.10
C ASP A 163 2.32 -32.22 11.08
N SER A 164 2.27 -31.63 9.87
CA SER A 164 2.42 -30.19 9.60
C SER A 164 3.84 -29.65 9.77
N GLN A 165 4.86 -30.52 9.82
CA GLN A 165 6.26 -30.09 9.81
C GLN A 165 6.72 -29.60 8.44
N LEU A 166 6.01 -29.97 7.36
CA LEU A 166 6.26 -29.48 6.00
C LEU A 166 4.96 -28.95 5.41
N ILE A 167 5.00 -27.71 4.91
CA ILE A 167 3.89 -27.06 4.22
C ILE A 167 4.31 -26.74 2.79
N THR A 168 3.43 -27.00 1.83
CA THR A 168 3.62 -26.59 0.44
C THR A 168 2.42 -25.78 -0.02
N SER A 169 2.63 -24.76 -0.82
CA SER A 169 1.58 -23.98 -1.47
C SER A 169 1.83 -23.90 -2.97
N PHE A 170 0.74 -23.86 -3.72
CA PHE A 170 0.75 -23.51 -5.13
C PHE A 170 -0.45 -22.61 -5.40
N ALA A 171 -0.25 -21.46 -6.01
CA ALA A 171 -1.31 -20.50 -6.26
C ALA A 171 -1.19 -19.89 -7.65
N TYR A 172 -2.34 -19.50 -8.20
CA TYR A 172 -2.45 -18.54 -9.28
C TYR A 172 -3.04 -17.25 -8.71
N PHE A 173 -2.45 -16.11 -9.07
CA PHE A 173 -2.95 -14.80 -8.68
C PHE A 173 -3.14 -13.90 -9.90
N ASP A 174 -4.10 -12.98 -9.80
CA ASP A 174 -4.34 -11.87 -10.72
C ASP A 174 -4.61 -10.61 -9.89
N ILE A 175 -3.74 -9.61 -10.06
CA ILE A 175 -3.71 -8.38 -9.28
C ILE A 175 -3.86 -7.20 -10.23
N GLU A 176 -4.94 -6.45 -10.04
CA GLU A 176 -5.25 -5.26 -10.82
C GLU A 176 -5.12 -4.01 -9.94
N GLN A 177 -4.31 -3.05 -10.37
CA GLN A 177 -4.20 -1.73 -9.78
C GLN A 177 -4.87 -0.68 -10.66
N VAL A 178 -5.86 0.03 -10.13
CA VAL A 178 -6.65 1.05 -10.85
C VAL A 178 -6.55 2.42 -10.17
N ASN A 179 -6.95 3.47 -10.91
CA ASN A 179 -6.94 4.88 -10.48
C ASN A 179 -5.56 5.45 -10.15
N LEU A 180 -4.49 4.84 -10.67
CA LEU A 180 -3.15 5.39 -10.51
C LEU A 180 -3.09 6.76 -11.21
N ALA A 181 -2.78 7.83 -10.48
CA ALA A 181 -2.63 9.16 -11.06
C ALA A 181 -1.44 9.21 -12.04
N ILE A 182 -1.71 9.66 -13.27
CA ILE A 182 -0.69 10.00 -14.27
C ILE A 182 -0.89 11.44 -14.76
N PRO A 183 0.18 12.18 -15.10
CA PRO A 183 0.04 13.55 -15.58
C PRO A 183 -0.84 13.63 -16.84
N ASP A 184 -1.78 14.57 -16.85
CA ASP A 184 -2.61 14.85 -18.01
C ASP A 184 -1.75 15.58 -19.07
N PRO A 185 -1.54 15.01 -20.26
CA PRO A 185 -0.75 15.63 -21.31
C PRO A 185 -1.32 16.98 -21.78
N LEU A 186 -2.61 17.26 -21.57
CA LEU A 186 -3.24 18.53 -21.91
C LEU A 186 -2.83 19.68 -20.97
N THR A 187 -2.40 19.36 -19.76
CA THR A 187 -1.98 20.34 -18.74
C THR A 187 -0.50 20.29 -18.42
N THR A 188 0.23 19.29 -18.94
CA THR A 188 1.67 19.12 -18.72
C THR A 188 2.46 19.67 -19.91
N THR A 189 2.19 20.93 -20.31
CA THR A 189 2.91 21.62 -21.39
C THR A 189 4.05 22.48 -20.83
N PRO A 190 5.09 22.81 -21.62
CA PRO A 190 6.20 23.66 -21.15
C PRO A 190 5.78 25.05 -20.67
N GLU A 191 4.62 25.56 -21.08
CA GLU A 191 4.09 26.86 -20.64
C GLU A 191 3.44 26.81 -19.25
N ASN A 192 3.07 25.63 -18.77
CA ASN A 192 2.39 25.48 -17.48
C ASN A 192 3.38 25.31 -16.34
N THR A 193 3.06 25.95 -15.21
CA THR A 193 3.76 25.71 -13.94
C THR A 193 3.31 24.39 -13.34
N LYS A 194 4.14 23.81 -12.44
CA LYS A 194 3.81 22.55 -11.76
C LYS A 194 2.45 22.58 -11.03
N ASP A 195 2.03 23.75 -10.57
CA ASP A 195 0.76 23.94 -9.85
C ASP A 195 -0.46 23.93 -10.78
N GLN A 196 -0.23 24.07 -12.09
CA GLN A 196 -1.25 24.01 -13.14
C GLN A 196 -1.37 22.61 -13.75
N HIS A 197 -0.48 21.68 -13.40
CA HIS A 197 -0.59 20.30 -13.85
C HIS A 197 -1.80 19.64 -13.21
N ARG A 198 -2.50 18.84 -14.00
CA ARG A 198 -3.62 17.98 -13.60
C ARG A 198 -3.31 16.54 -13.96
N TYR A 199 -4.10 15.65 -13.39
CA TYR A 199 -3.88 14.22 -13.48
C TYR A 199 -5.13 13.51 -13.99
N ILE A 200 -4.90 12.39 -14.66
CA ILE A 200 -5.94 11.44 -15.07
C ILE A 200 -5.60 10.07 -14.49
N ASN A 201 -6.59 9.18 -14.45
CA ASN A 201 -6.36 7.79 -14.07
C ASN A 201 -5.63 7.06 -15.20
N ALA A 202 -4.56 6.35 -14.85
CA ALA A 202 -3.89 5.44 -15.77
C ALA A 202 -4.83 4.31 -16.20
N ASP A 203 -4.55 3.75 -17.37
CA ASP A 203 -5.04 2.43 -17.74
C ASP A 203 -4.52 1.42 -16.70
N GLY A 204 -5.42 0.64 -16.10
CA GLY A 204 -5.11 -0.22 -14.96
C GLY A 204 -3.89 -1.11 -15.19
N ILE A 205 -3.05 -1.25 -14.16
CA ILE A 205 -1.86 -2.11 -14.19
C ILE A 205 -2.25 -3.50 -13.73
N ASN A 206 -2.00 -4.52 -14.56
CA ASN A 206 -2.27 -5.91 -14.19
C ASN A 206 -0.96 -6.69 -13.95
N SER A 207 -0.97 -7.54 -12.93
CA SER A 207 0.09 -8.51 -12.63
C SER A 207 -0.56 -9.85 -12.30
N ASN A 208 -0.21 -10.89 -13.05
CA ASN A 208 -0.68 -12.25 -12.79
C ASN A 208 0.44 -13.27 -12.94
N GLY A 209 0.27 -14.42 -12.31
CA GLY A 209 1.30 -15.44 -12.31
C GLY A 209 0.98 -16.62 -11.40
N PHE A 210 1.98 -17.48 -11.26
CA PHE A 210 1.92 -18.62 -10.36
C PHE A 210 3.00 -18.49 -9.30
N GLU A 211 2.69 -18.93 -8.09
CA GLU A 211 3.62 -18.98 -6.97
C GLU A 211 3.65 -20.39 -6.40
N LEU A 212 4.84 -20.86 -6.03
CA LEU A 212 5.06 -22.14 -5.37
C LEU A 212 5.95 -21.90 -4.17
N GLU A 213 5.46 -22.28 -2.99
CA GLU A 213 6.30 -22.28 -1.79
C GLU A 213 6.39 -23.67 -1.17
N LEU A 214 7.54 -23.97 -0.59
CA LEU A 214 7.78 -25.15 0.22
C LEU A 214 8.57 -24.71 1.45
N ALA A 215 8.03 -24.96 2.65
CA ALA A 215 8.65 -24.57 3.89
C ALA A 215 8.49 -25.65 4.97
N GLY A 216 9.61 -26.04 5.59
CA GLY A 216 9.63 -26.92 6.75
C GLY A 216 10.63 -28.07 6.64
N GLU A 217 10.37 -29.14 7.39
CA GLU A 217 11.27 -30.29 7.51
C GLU A 217 10.98 -31.34 6.44
N LEU A 218 11.88 -31.47 5.46
CA LEU A 218 11.76 -32.45 4.38
C LEU A 218 12.19 -33.85 4.83
N TYR A 219 13.16 -33.91 5.75
CA TYR A 219 13.70 -35.12 6.34
C TYR A 219 14.24 -34.81 7.73
N ALA A 220 14.48 -35.83 8.57
CA ALA A 220 14.99 -35.65 9.93
C ALA A 220 16.22 -34.72 9.96
N ASN A 221 16.07 -33.56 10.60
CA ASN A 221 17.07 -32.48 10.71
C ASN A 221 17.42 -31.76 9.39
N LEU A 222 16.60 -31.88 8.34
CA LEU A 222 16.76 -31.16 7.07
C LEU A 222 15.60 -30.18 6.87
N GLN A 223 15.88 -28.91 7.14
CA GLN A 223 14.97 -27.79 6.92
C GLN A 223 15.14 -27.26 5.50
N VAL A 224 14.03 -26.98 4.83
CA VAL A 224 13.98 -26.40 3.48
C VAL A 224 13.04 -25.21 3.48
N ARG A 225 13.43 -24.16 2.76
CA ARG A 225 12.57 -23.06 2.37
C ARG A 225 12.84 -22.71 0.91
N VAL A 226 11.81 -22.84 0.08
CA VAL A 226 11.84 -22.51 -1.35
C VAL A 226 10.62 -21.63 -1.62
N ASN A 227 10.87 -20.53 -2.34
CA ASN A 227 9.90 -19.58 -2.86
C ASN A 227 10.25 -19.32 -4.33
#